data_AF-A0A536T060-F1
#
_entry.id   AF-A0A536T060-F1
#
_cell.length_a   1.000
_cell.length_b   1.000
_cell.length_c   1.000
_cell.angle_alpha   90.00
_cell.angle_beta   90.00
_cell.angle_gamma   90.00
#
_symmetry.space_group_name_H-M   'P 1'
#
loop_
_entity.id
_entity.type
_entity.pdbx_description
1 polymer ?
#
loop_
_entity_poly.entity_id
_entity_poly.type
_entity_poly.pdbx_seq_one_letter_code
_entity_poly.pdbx_strand_id
1 'polypeptide(L)'
;HFVRELDSLRAALGFGTVHLVGHSWGTILAVEYYRAHPNHVASLTLASPALDIPTWERNARHLVTTLSDSAQRAIRIREAEKRFDAPDYQNALAEFYGKYVWRHPVAADLDSTMSTANEEIYNFMQGPSEFTITGTLKKYDVTSKLGTIKVPTLFTVGEFDEANPATVRRFAALVPGARVEVIPGAAHMTTWDNPNAML
;
A
#
# COMPACT_ATOMS: atom_id res chain seq x y z
N HIS A 1 15.23 5.41 -8.60
CA HIS A 1 16.20 4.37 -8.22
C HIS A 1 15.59 2.99 -8.45
N PHE A 2 14.56 2.60 -7.68
CA PHE A 2 13.88 1.30 -7.73
C PHE A 2 13.42 0.82 -9.11
N VAL A 3 12.95 1.71 -10.01
CA VAL A 3 12.59 1.32 -11.38
C VAL A 3 13.78 0.69 -12.14
N ARG A 4 14.98 1.27 -12.02
CA ARG A 4 16.19 0.73 -12.66
C ARG A 4 16.64 -0.57 -12.01
N GLU A 5 16.48 -0.69 -10.70
CA GLU A 5 16.80 -1.91 -9.96
C GLU A 5 15.91 -3.07 -10.41
N LEU A 6 14.60 -2.83 -10.50
CA LEU A 6 13.65 -3.82 -11.01
C LEU A 6 13.96 -4.23 -12.46
N ASP A 7 14.25 -3.28 -13.36
CA ASP A 7 14.62 -3.62 -14.74
C ASP A 7 15.93 -4.40 -14.82
N SER A 8 16.91 -4.07 -13.97
CA SER A 8 18.18 -4.79 -13.87
C SER A 8 17.98 -6.22 -13.39
N LEU A 9 17.12 -6.44 -12.39
CA LEU A 9 16.77 -7.77 -11.90
C LEU A 9 16.07 -8.60 -12.97
N ARG A 10 15.06 -8.02 -13.63
CA ARG A 10 14.36 -8.68 -14.75
C ARG A 10 15.35 -9.12 -15.84
N ALA A 11 16.25 -8.22 -16.25
CA ALA A 11 17.24 -8.50 -17.27
C ALA A 11 18.26 -9.56 -16.83
N ALA A 12 18.75 -9.50 -15.59
CA ALA A 12 19.69 -10.46 -15.03
C ALA A 12 19.11 -11.87 -14.94
N LEU A 13 17.80 -11.98 -14.66
CA LEU A 13 17.07 -13.25 -14.66
C LEU A 13 16.67 -13.74 -16.07
N GLY A 14 16.98 -12.97 -17.12
CA GLY A 14 16.68 -13.34 -18.50
C GLY A 14 15.20 -13.24 -18.88
N PHE A 15 14.37 -12.54 -18.09
CA PHE A 15 12.95 -12.40 -18.38
C PHE A 15 12.71 -11.32 -19.44
N GLY A 16 11.97 -11.66 -20.50
CA GLY A 16 11.51 -10.70 -21.50
C GLY A 16 10.40 -9.80 -20.95
N THR A 17 9.15 -10.15 -21.24
CA THR A 17 7.96 -9.48 -20.71
C THR A 17 7.46 -10.21 -19.47
N VAL A 18 7.03 -9.47 -18.43
CA VAL A 18 6.57 -10.04 -17.15
C VAL A 18 5.15 -9.61 -16.78
N HIS A 19 4.47 -10.43 -15.97
CA HIS A 19 3.29 -10.00 -15.23
C HIS A 19 3.76 -9.35 -13.92
N LEU A 20 3.39 -8.09 -13.69
CA LEU A 20 3.89 -7.35 -12.54
C LEU A 20 2.80 -7.17 -11.50
N VAL A 21 3.06 -7.68 -10.29
CA VAL A 21 2.19 -7.53 -9.13
C VAL A 21 2.85 -6.54 -8.18
N GLY A 22 2.20 -5.40 -7.95
CA GLY A 22 2.57 -4.45 -6.91
C GLY A 22 1.56 -4.53 -5.77
N HIS A 23 2.04 -4.50 -4.53
CA HIS A 23 1.22 -4.36 -3.33
C HIS A 23 1.59 -3.09 -2.58
N SER A 24 0.61 -2.32 -2.10
CA SER A 24 0.87 -1.09 -1.33
C SER A 24 1.77 -0.11 -2.09
N TRP A 25 2.87 0.37 -1.49
CA TRP A 25 3.92 1.13 -2.16
C TRP A 25 4.46 0.45 -3.44
N GLY A 26 4.51 -0.88 -3.49
CA GLY A 26 4.89 -1.63 -4.69
C GLY A 26 4.01 -1.31 -5.91
N THR A 27 2.79 -0.79 -5.72
CA THR A 27 1.95 -0.30 -6.82
C THR A 27 2.46 1.02 -7.44
N ILE A 28 3.09 1.89 -6.64
CA ILE A 28 3.82 3.06 -7.14
C ILE A 28 4.95 2.58 -8.05
N LEU A 29 5.76 1.64 -7.56
CA LEU A 29 6.86 1.08 -8.33
C LEU A 29 6.35 0.40 -9.61
N ALA A 30 5.26 -0.36 -9.54
CA ALA A 30 4.70 -1.06 -10.68
C ALA A 30 4.22 -0.11 -11.79
N VAL A 31 3.52 0.98 -11.41
CA VAL A 31 3.07 1.99 -12.38
C VAL A 31 4.23 2.77 -12.97
N GLU A 32 5.20 3.20 -12.15
CA GLU A 32 6.39 3.91 -12.64
C GLU A 32 7.28 3.02 -13.53
N TYR A 33 7.39 1.74 -13.19
CA TYR A 33 8.09 0.74 -14.01
C TYR A 33 7.41 0.56 -15.37
N TYR A 34 6.07 0.38 -15.39
CA TYR A 34 5.32 0.31 -16.64
C TYR A 34 5.50 1.56 -17.49
N ARG A 35 5.46 2.75 -16.89
CA ARG A 35 5.64 4.02 -17.61
C ARG A 35 7.03 4.15 -18.25
N ALA A 36 8.06 3.63 -17.60
CA ALA A 36 9.43 3.66 -18.12
C ALA A 36 9.70 2.52 -19.14
N HIS A 37 9.07 1.36 -18.95
CA HIS A 37 9.34 0.13 -19.70
C HIS A 37 8.04 -0.57 -20.14
N PRO A 38 7.17 0.09 -20.94
CA PRO A 38 5.84 -0.44 -21.25
C PRO A 38 5.87 -1.77 -22.01
N ASN A 39 6.93 -2.02 -22.78
CA ASN A 39 7.13 -3.25 -23.55
C ASN A 39 7.62 -4.43 -22.68
N HIS A 40 8.02 -4.19 -21.43
CA HIS A 40 8.49 -5.23 -20.51
C HIS A 40 7.36 -5.78 -19.62
N VAL A 41 6.13 -5.30 -19.75
CA VAL A 41 5.01 -5.67 -18.89
C VAL A 41 3.84 -6.21 -19.72
N ALA A 42 3.40 -7.42 -19.42
CA ALA A 42 2.26 -8.08 -20.07
C ALA A 42 0.93 -7.75 -19.38
N SER A 43 0.95 -7.61 -18.05
CA SER A 43 -0.21 -7.19 -17.25
C SER A 43 0.23 -6.59 -15.92
N LEU A 44 -0.68 -5.85 -15.29
CA LEU A 44 -0.50 -5.27 -13.96
C LEU A 44 -1.53 -5.83 -12.99
N THR A 45 -1.09 -6.21 -11.79
CA THR A 45 -1.96 -6.35 -10.62
C THR A 45 -1.55 -5.31 -9.60
N LEU A 46 -2.47 -4.41 -9.27
CA LEU A 46 -2.28 -3.31 -8.32
C LEU A 46 -3.10 -3.63 -7.06
N ALA A 47 -2.47 -4.36 -6.13
CA ALA A 47 -3.10 -4.80 -4.89
C ALA A 47 -2.95 -3.73 -3.80
N SER A 48 -4.08 -3.36 -3.18
CA SER A 48 -4.14 -2.37 -2.09
C SER A 48 -3.35 -1.09 -2.41
N PRO A 49 -3.69 -0.37 -3.50
CA PRO A 49 -2.78 0.57 -4.16
C PRO A 49 -2.59 1.92 -3.44
N ALA A 50 -1.36 2.44 -3.48
CA ALA A 50 -0.95 3.74 -2.93
C ALA A 50 -0.67 4.80 -4.02
N LEU A 51 -1.62 5.00 -4.94
CA LEU A 51 -1.39 5.79 -6.17
C LEU A 51 -1.59 7.30 -6.03
N ASP A 52 -2.17 7.75 -4.91
CA ASP A 52 -2.39 9.15 -4.54
C ASP A 52 -2.20 9.25 -3.02
N ILE A 53 -0.99 9.66 -2.62
CA ILE A 53 -0.59 9.73 -1.21
C ILE A 53 -1.37 10.83 -0.45
N PRO A 54 -1.68 12.00 -1.03
CA PRO A 54 -2.59 12.94 -0.39
C PRO A 54 -3.99 12.36 -0.09
N THR A 55 -4.57 11.56 -1.00
CA THR A 55 -5.84 10.86 -0.74
C THR A 55 -5.67 9.76 0.31
N TRP A 56 -4.57 9.02 0.27
CA TRP A 56 -4.22 8.02 1.29
C TRP A 56 -4.15 8.66 2.69
N GLU A 57 -3.37 9.73 2.85
CA GLU A 57 -3.21 10.44 4.13
C GLU A 57 -4.56 10.91 4.66
N ARG A 58 -5.43 11.49 3.82
CA ARG A 58 -6.79 11.89 4.23
C ARG A 58 -7.62 10.70 4.71
N ASN A 59 -7.56 9.57 4.02
CA ASN A 59 -8.27 8.36 4.41
C ASN A 59 -7.75 7.81 5.75
N ALA A 60 -6.42 7.69 5.89
CA ALA A 60 -5.79 7.25 7.12
C ALA A 60 -6.17 8.15 8.31
N ARG A 61 -6.20 9.48 8.13
CA ARG A 61 -6.70 10.43 9.16
C ARG A 61 -8.17 10.23 9.50
N HIS A 62 -9.01 9.88 8.52
CA HIS A 62 -10.40 9.52 8.79
C HIS A 62 -10.51 8.21 9.59
N LEU A 63 -9.75 7.17 9.22
CA LEU A 63 -9.72 5.89 9.93
C LEU A 63 -9.19 6.03 11.37
N VAL A 64 -8.31 7.00 11.66
CA VAL A 64 -7.92 7.32 13.04
C VAL A 64 -9.14 7.72 13.88
N THR A 65 -10.13 8.41 13.31
CA THR A 65 -11.34 8.84 14.06
C THR A 65 -12.26 7.68 14.48
N THR A 66 -12.04 6.49 13.94
CA THR A 66 -12.78 5.27 14.28
C THR A 66 -12.02 4.35 15.25
N LEU A 67 -10.86 4.80 15.75
CA LEU A 67 -10.14 4.14 16.84
C LEU A 67 -10.70 4.53 18.21
N SER A 68 -10.25 3.86 19.27
CA SER A 68 -10.59 4.22 20.65
C SER A 68 -10.22 5.68 20.97
N ASP A 69 -10.97 6.32 21.87
CA ASP A 69 -10.67 7.69 22.34
C ASP A 69 -9.25 7.80 22.91
N SER A 70 -8.77 6.74 23.55
CA SER A 70 -7.39 6.61 24.04
C SER A 70 -6.37 6.63 22.89
N ALA A 71 -6.61 5.85 21.83
CA ALA A 71 -5.74 5.81 20.67
C ALA A 71 -5.70 7.16 19.93
N GLN A 72 -6.88 7.76 19.69
CA GLN A 72 -6.98 9.10 19.07
C GLN A 72 -6.23 10.17 19.86
N ARG A 73 -6.35 10.14 21.20
CA ARG A 73 -5.63 11.07 22.09
C ARG A 73 -4.12 10.83 22.05
N ALA A 74 -3.68 9.58 22.12
CA ALA A 74 -2.27 9.21 22.07
C ALA A 74 -1.64 9.67 20.75
N ILE A 75 -2.26 9.34 19.61
CA ILE A 75 -1.82 9.77 18.28
C ILE A 75 -1.62 11.29 18.23
N ARG A 76 -2.66 12.06 18.60
CA ARG A 76 -2.59 13.53 18.58
C ARG A 76 -1.46 14.11 19.44
N ILE A 77 -1.30 13.62 20.66
CA ILE A 77 -0.28 14.12 21.60
C ILE A 77 1.12 13.75 21.11
N ARG A 78 1.32 12.48 20.74
CA ARG A 78 2.65 11.95 20.41
C ARG A 78 3.17 12.41 19.06
N GLU A 79 2.30 12.65 18.07
CA GLU A 79 2.70 13.31 16.83
C GLU A 79 3.16 14.76 17.07
N ALA A 80 2.46 15.52 17.92
CA ALA A 80 2.85 16.90 18.26
C ALA A 80 4.21 16.95 18.99
N GLU A 81 4.49 15.94 19.81
CA GLU A 81 5.77 15.76 20.51
C GLU A 81 6.85 15.11 19.64
N LYS A 82 6.50 14.60 18.45
CA LYS A 82 7.36 13.74 17.61
C LYS A 82 7.90 12.51 18.35
N ARG A 83 7.10 11.93 19.25
CA ARG A 83 7.43 10.76 20.08
C ARG A 83 6.71 9.50 19.61
N PHE A 84 7.08 9.03 18.42
CA PHE A 84 6.44 7.88 17.77
C PHE A 84 6.76 6.54 18.44
N ASP A 85 7.78 6.47 19.28
CA ASP A 85 8.18 5.30 20.06
C ASP A 85 7.39 5.13 21.37
N ALA A 86 6.57 6.11 21.75
CA ALA A 86 5.84 6.09 23.01
C ALA A 86 4.88 4.89 23.09
N PRO A 87 4.80 4.17 24.23
CA PRO A 87 3.98 2.96 24.35
C PRO A 87 2.50 3.16 24.00
N ASP A 88 1.94 4.32 24.34
CA ASP A 88 0.55 4.65 24.01
C ASP A 88 0.34 4.91 22.51
N TYR A 89 1.33 5.46 21.81
CA TYR A 89 1.33 5.56 20.35
C TYR A 89 1.44 4.20 19.68
N GLN A 90 2.35 3.34 20.16
CA GLN A 90 2.54 1.98 19.64
C GLN A 90 1.28 1.12 19.84
N ASN A 91 0.59 1.26 20.97
CA ASN A 91 -0.71 0.61 21.20
C ASN A 91 -1.79 1.13 20.22
N ALA A 92 -1.81 2.44 19.94
CA ALA A 92 -2.73 3.01 18.96
C ALA A 92 -2.43 2.52 17.54
N LEU A 93 -1.16 2.37 17.18
CA LEU A 93 -0.71 1.80 15.91
C LEU A 93 -1.14 0.34 15.79
N ALA A 94 -0.96 -0.46 16.85
CA ALA A 94 -1.42 -1.85 16.89
C ALA A 94 -2.95 -1.96 16.72
N GLU A 95 -3.73 -1.06 17.34
CA GLU A 95 -5.18 -1.00 17.14
C GLU A 95 -5.53 -0.68 15.68
N PHE A 96 -4.83 0.27 15.05
CA PHE A 96 -5.02 0.62 13.65
C PHE A 96 -4.68 -0.57 12.73
N TYR A 97 -3.53 -1.21 12.94
CA TYR A 97 -3.09 -2.37 12.15
C TYR A 97 -4.07 -3.54 12.25
N GLY A 98 -4.53 -3.86 13.46
CA GLY A 98 -5.52 -4.93 13.67
C GLY A 98 -6.88 -4.70 13.00
N LYS A 99 -7.19 -3.46 12.61
CA LYS A 99 -8.44 -3.10 11.95
C LYS A 99 -8.29 -2.99 10.43
N TYR A 100 -7.20 -2.37 9.97
CA TYR A 100 -7.05 -1.88 8.60
C TYR A 100 -5.85 -2.45 7.83
N VAL A 101 -4.98 -3.21 8.49
CA VAL A 101 -3.81 -3.82 7.84
C VAL A 101 -3.89 -5.35 7.84
N TRP A 102 -4.09 -5.97 9.00
CA TRP A 102 -4.31 -7.41 9.13
C TRP A 102 -5.41 -7.67 10.18
N ARG A 103 -6.48 -8.36 9.79
CA ARG A 103 -7.65 -8.58 10.66
C ARG A 103 -7.62 -9.89 11.41
N HIS A 104 -6.85 -10.83 10.91
CA HIS A 104 -6.66 -12.14 11.54
C HIS A 104 -5.33 -12.22 12.27
N PRO A 105 -5.24 -12.95 13.39
CA PRO A 105 -3.97 -13.19 14.07
C PRO A 105 -2.92 -13.72 13.11
N VAL A 106 -1.71 -13.24 13.28
CA VAL A 106 -0.62 -13.54 12.38
C VAL A 106 -0.05 -14.93 12.71
N ALA A 107 -0.55 -15.96 12.05
CA ALA A 107 -0.18 -17.38 12.14
C ALA A 107 1.16 -17.80 11.49
N ALA A 108 1.76 -16.98 10.61
CA ALA A 108 3.06 -17.28 9.98
C ALA A 108 4.20 -16.51 10.66
N ASP A 109 5.42 -17.00 10.46
CA ASP A 109 6.63 -16.39 10.98
C ASP A 109 6.92 -15.04 10.29
N LEU A 110 6.34 -13.97 10.84
CA LEU A 110 6.63 -12.60 10.45
C LEU A 110 8.09 -12.22 10.65
N ASP A 111 8.88 -13.01 11.41
CA ASP A 111 10.26 -12.62 11.70
C ASP A 111 11.01 -12.37 10.41
N SER A 112 10.82 -13.16 9.34
CA SER A 112 11.54 -12.92 8.09
C SER A 112 11.20 -11.57 7.41
N THR A 113 9.93 -11.19 7.35
CA THR A 113 9.49 -9.92 6.73
C THR A 113 9.79 -8.71 7.61
N MET A 114 9.59 -8.85 8.92
CA MET A 114 9.79 -7.76 9.88
C MET A 114 11.27 -7.59 10.26
N SER A 115 12.05 -8.66 10.34
CA SER A 115 13.50 -8.59 10.65
C SER A 115 14.34 -7.96 9.54
N THR A 116 13.83 -7.98 8.30
CA THR A 116 14.50 -7.39 7.14
C THR A 116 13.91 -6.03 6.75
N ALA A 117 12.93 -5.53 7.51
CA ALA A 117 12.35 -4.22 7.29
C ALA A 117 13.40 -3.13 7.47
N ASN A 118 13.52 -2.24 6.47
CA ASN A 118 14.42 -1.10 6.55
C ASN A 118 13.64 0.14 7.00
N GLU A 119 13.57 0.34 8.32
CA GLU A 119 12.87 1.47 8.93
C GLU A 119 13.40 2.83 8.47
N GLU A 120 14.70 2.93 8.16
CA GLU A 120 15.29 4.18 7.67
C GLU A 120 14.69 4.58 6.31
N ILE A 121 14.64 3.63 5.36
CA ILE A 121 14.04 3.86 4.05
C ILE A 121 12.53 4.11 4.17
N TYR A 122 11.84 3.33 5.01
CA TYR A 122 10.40 3.53 5.25
C TYR A 122 10.12 4.94 5.79
N ASN A 123 10.83 5.37 6.85
CA ASN A 123 10.66 6.71 7.43
C ASN A 123 11.05 7.83 6.46
N PHE A 124 12.08 7.61 5.63
CA PHE A 124 12.51 8.57 4.62
C PHE A 124 11.46 8.76 3.51
N MET A 125 10.81 7.68 3.08
CA MET A 125 9.86 7.69 1.97
C MET A 125 8.42 7.98 2.41
N GLN A 126 7.92 7.25 3.40
CA GLN A 126 6.56 7.34 3.91
C GLN A 126 6.49 8.31 5.09
N GLY A 127 7.18 7.99 6.17
CA GLY A 127 7.07 8.66 7.47
C GLY A 127 6.89 7.64 8.60
N PRO A 128 6.67 8.10 9.84
CA PRO A 128 6.70 7.24 11.03
C PRO A 128 5.49 6.30 11.21
N SER A 129 4.43 6.44 10.41
CA SER A 129 3.29 5.50 10.40
C SER A 129 2.42 5.67 9.17
N GLU A 130 1.48 4.73 8.96
CA GLU A 130 0.49 4.78 7.86
C GLU A 130 -0.43 6.02 7.87
N PHE A 131 -0.57 6.68 9.01
CA PHE A 131 -1.36 7.91 9.17
C PHE A 131 -0.50 9.16 9.40
N THR A 132 0.83 9.05 9.45
CA THR A 132 1.76 10.18 9.60
C THR A 132 2.72 10.23 8.42
N ILE A 133 2.31 10.90 7.34
CA ILE A 133 3.08 10.94 6.10
C ILE A 133 3.95 12.20 6.06
N THR A 134 5.22 12.05 6.42
CA THR A 134 6.21 13.15 6.44
C THR A 134 7.37 12.96 5.47
N GLY A 135 7.45 11.80 4.83
CA GLY A 135 8.55 11.41 3.95
C GLY A 135 8.44 12.01 2.54
N THR A 136 9.36 11.60 1.67
CA THR A 136 9.49 12.11 0.30
C THR A 136 8.29 11.81 -0.60
N LEU A 137 7.47 10.82 -0.28
CA LEU A 137 6.28 10.45 -1.04
C LEU A 137 5.06 11.34 -0.77
N LYS A 138 5.10 12.26 0.20
CA LYS A 138 3.93 13.05 0.65
C LYS A 138 3.12 13.71 -0.47
N LYS A 139 3.76 14.07 -1.59
CA LYS A 139 3.12 14.72 -2.75
C LYS A 139 2.96 13.81 -3.96
N TYR A 140 3.26 12.52 -3.83
CA TYR A 140 3.14 11.58 -4.93
C TYR A 140 1.68 11.37 -5.32
N ASP A 141 1.39 11.55 -6.60
CA ASP A 141 0.11 11.30 -7.24
C ASP A 141 0.33 10.95 -8.71
N VAL A 142 -0.08 9.74 -9.10
CA VAL A 142 0.01 9.25 -10.49
C VAL A 142 -1.36 9.08 -11.16
N THR A 143 -2.44 9.51 -10.50
CA THR A 143 -3.82 9.30 -10.97
C THR A 143 -4.05 9.85 -12.37
N SER A 144 -3.50 11.04 -12.68
CA SER A 144 -3.59 11.66 -14.01
C SER A 144 -2.94 10.86 -15.15
N LYS A 145 -2.10 9.88 -14.82
CA LYS A 145 -1.40 9.02 -15.79
C LYS A 145 -2.04 7.64 -15.94
N LEU A 146 -3.00 7.26 -15.10
CA LEU A 146 -3.61 5.93 -15.16
C LEU A 146 -4.27 5.62 -16.51
N GLY A 147 -4.83 6.63 -17.19
CA GLY A 147 -5.40 6.48 -18.54
C GLY A 147 -4.40 6.10 -19.64
N THR A 148 -3.09 6.20 -19.38
CA THR A 148 -2.05 5.78 -20.32
C THR A 148 -1.75 4.28 -20.24
N ILE A 149 -2.23 3.56 -19.23
CA ILE A 149 -2.05 2.11 -19.11
C ILE A 149 -2.88 1.40 -20.18
N LYS A 150 -2.23 0.55 -20.98
CA LYS A 150 -2.85 -0.18 -22.11
C LYS A 150 -2.87 -1.70 -21.96
N VAL A 151 -2.22 -2.22 -20.92
CA VAL A 151 -2.17 -3.66 -20.64
C VAL A 151 -3.31 -4.07 -19.71
N PRO A 152 -3.76 -5.34 -19.74
CA PRO A 152 -4.72 -5.87 -18.78
C PRO A 152 -4.30 -5.52 -17.34
N THR A 153 -5.21 -4.91 -16.60
CA THR A 153 -4.95 -4.42 -15.25
C THR A 153 -6.02 -4.91 -14.28
N LEU A 154 -5.58 -5.52 -13.19
CA LEU A 154 -6.41 -5.94 -12.07
C LEU A 154 -6.08 -5.05 -10.86
N PHE A 155 -7.11 -4.53 -10.21
CA PHE A 155 -7.01 -3.95 -8.88
C PHE A 155 -7.61 -4.93 -7.87
N THR A 156 -6.91 -5.16 -6.76
CA THR A 156 -7.46 -5.88 -5.61
C THR A 156 -7.41 -4.99 -4.38
N VAL A 157 -8.36 -5.13 -3.46
CA VAL A 157 -8.41 -4.35 -2.21
C VAL A 157 -9.22 -5.11 -1.17
N GLY A 158 -8.79 -5.10 0.10
CA GLY A 158 -9.59 -5.67 1.18
C GLY A 158 -10.86 -4.85 1.45
N GLU A 159 -11.94 -5.49 1.90
CA GLU A 159 -13.16 -4.81 2.36
C GLU A 159 -12.89 -3.75 3.43
N PHE A 160 -11.92 -3.98 4.31
CA PHE A 160 -11.54 -3.13 5.44
C PHE A 160 -10.18 -2.44 5.24
N ASP A 161 -9.69 -2.37 4.01
CA ASP A 161 -8.35 -1.92 3.67
C ASP A 161 -8.17 -0.40 3.88
N GLU A 162 -7.00 0.00 4.41
CA GLU A 162 -6.59 1.40 4.51
C GLU A 162 -6.46 2.12 3.16
N ALA A 163 -6.31 1.37 2.07
CA ALA A 163 -6.34 1.88 0.70
C ALA A 163 -7.74 2.38 0.26
N ASN A 164 -8.79 2.08 1.04
CA ASN A 164 -10.19 2.39 0.82
C ASN A 164 -10.77 1.85 -0.51
N PRO A 165 -11.67 0.85 -0.48
CA PRO A 165 -12.27 0.28 -1.68
C PRO A 165 -12.90 1.30 -2.64
N ALA A 166 -13.51 2.38 -2.13
CA ALA A 166 -14.09 3.42 -2.98
C ALA A 166 -13.01 4.18 -3.76
N THR A 167 -11.87 4.47 -3.14
CA THR A 167 -10.70 5.09 -3.78
C THR A 167 -10.13 4.17 -4.86
N VAL A 168 -9.97 2.88 -4.55
CA VAL A 168 -9.46 1.89 -5.53
C VAL A 168 -10.38 1.76 -6.73
N ARG A 169 -11.71 1.73 -6.54
CA ARG A 169 -12.68 1.75 -7.64
C ARG A 169 -12.55 2.99 -8.52
N ARG A 170 -12.27 4.16 -7.93
CA ARG A 170 -12.00 5.39 -8.69
C ARG A 170 -10.73 5.28 -9.52
N PHE A 171 -9.65 4.70 -8.98
CA PHE A 171 -8.42 4.48 -9.75
C PHE A 171 -8.65 3.54 -10.93
N ALA A 172 -9.36 2.44 -10.72
CA ALA A 172 -9.65 1.49 -11.79
C ALA A 172 -10.51 2.09 -12.90
N ALA A 173 -11.46 2.97 -12.57
CA ALA A 173 -12.26 3.69 -13.57
C ALA A 173 -11.42 4.60 -14.49
N LEU A 174 -10.20 4.97 -14.08
CA LEU A 174 -9.26 5.75 -14.90
C LEU A 174 -8.41 4.88 -15.83
N VAL A 175 -8.37 3.56 -15.62
CA VAL A 175 -7.58 2.61 -16.42
C VAL A 175 -8.49 1.88 -17.42
N PRO A 176 -8.26 2.01 -18.74
CA PRO A 176 -9.08 1.35 -19.75
C PRO A 176 -9.12 -0.18 -19.56
N GLY A 177 -10.32 -0.73 -19.38
CA GLY A 177 -10.53 -2.17 -19.26
C GLY A 177 -10.06 -2.79 -17.94
N ALA A 178 -9.73 -1.98 -16.92
CA ALA A 178 -9.36 -2.52 -15.62
C ALA A 178 -10.53 -3.20 -14.90
N ARG A 179 -10.19 -4.21 -14.10
CA ARG A 179 -11.12 -4.91 -13.20
C ARG A 179 -10.79 -4.59 -11.76
N VAL A 180 -11.79 -4.69 -10.88
CA VAL A 180 -11.64 -4.49 -9.43
C VAL A 180 -12.25 -5.67 -8.70
N GLU A 181 -11.46 -6.31 -7.86
CA GLU A 181 -11.92 -7.33 -6.92
C GLU A 181 -11.78 -6.79 -5.49
N VAL A 182 -12.88 -6.82 -4.74
CA VAL A 182 -12.87 -6.51 -3.30
C VAL A 182 -12.86 -7.81 -2.54
N ILE A 183 -11.84 -8.00 -1.71
CA ILE A 183 -11.60 -9.25 -0.99
C ILE A 183 -12.41 -9.23 0.32
N PRO A 184 -13.45 -10.09 0.45
CA PRO A 184 -14.34 -10.05 1.61
C PRO A 184 -13.61 -10.39 2.90
N GLY A 185 -13.93 -9.68 3.99
CA GLY A 185 -13.34 -9.91 5.30
C GLY A 185 -11.89 -9.46 5.47
N ALA A 186 -11.21 -9.10 4.38
CA ALA A 186 -9.79 -8.75 4.39
C ALA A 186 -9.54 -7.24 4.56
N ALA A 187 -8.36 -6.91 5.07
CA ALA A 187 -7.81 -5.56 5.07
C ALA A 187 -6.63 -5.46 4.10
N HIS A 188 -5.57 -4.71 4.45
CA HIS A 188 -4.44 -4.45 3.55
C HIS A 188 -3.67 -5.70 3.13
N MET A 189 -3.50 -6.65 4.04
CA MET A 189 -2.82 -7.93 3.78
C MET A 189 -3.81 -8.98 3.27
N THR A 190 -4.36 -8.75 2.08
CA THR A 190 -5.44 -9.60 1.51
C THR A 190 -5.10 -11.08 1.39
N THR A 191 -3.86 -11.41 1.02
CA THR A 191 -3.36 -12.80 0.98
C THR A 191 -3.31 -13.46 2.34
N TRP A 192 -3.24 -12.67 3.41
CA TRP A 192 -3.29 -13.13 4.79
C TRP A 192 -4.72 -13.36 5.25
N ASP A 193 -5.53 -12.32 5.13
CA ASP A 193 -6.84 -12.30 5.75
C ASP A 193 -7.82 -13.23 5.03
N ASN A 194 -7.64 -13.44 3.72
CA ASN A 194 -8.49 -14.35 2.94
C ASN A 194 -7.70 -15.02 1.80
N PRO A 195 -6.83 -16.00 2.12
CA PRO A 195 -6.00 -16.67 1.11
C PRO A 195 -6.84 -17.40 0.05
N ASN A 196 -7.99 -17.95 0.43
CA ASN A 196 -8.87 -18.67 -0.48
C ASN A 196 -9.47 -17.78 -1.58
N ALA A 197 -9.69 -16.49 -1.29
CA ALA A 197 -10.15 -15.52 -2.29
C ALA A 197 -9.02 -15.03 -3.23
N MET A 198 -7.77 -15.39 -2.94
CA MET A 198 -6.58 -14.98 -3.68
C MET A 198 -5.97 -16.12 -4.53
N LEU A 199 -6.49 -17.35 -4.40
CA LEU A 199 -6.15 -18.54 -5.18
C LEU A 199 -7.03 -18.65 -6.43
#